data_AF-A0A0G4NBT7-F1
#
_entry.id   AF-A0A0G4NBT7-F1
#
_cell.length_a   1.000
_cell.length_b   1.000
_cell.length_c   1.000
_cell.angle_alpha   90.00
_cell.angle_beta   90.00
_cell.angle_gamma   90.00
#
_symmetry.space_group_name_H-M   'P 1'
#
loop_
_entity.id
_entity.type
_entity.pdbx_description
1 polymer ?
#
loop_
_entity_poly.entity_id
_entity_poly.type
_entity_poly.pdbx_seq_one_letter_code
_entity_poly.pdbx_strand_id
1 'polypeptide(L)'
;MLNSDRSVREQFSAQMTKMPDLERLISRIHAGVCRPDDFVKVLEGFEQIEYTMSLLGAWGGGKGLVDRLLSSMPNLDEPLSYWKTAFDRMKAKNDRMFLPERGIEEDFDESQDRIAEIKKDLGKLLEKKKAELKCKTLKFTDIGKEIFQIEAPKSTKVPSSWRQMSAT
;
A
#
# COMPACT_ATOMS: atom_id res chain seq x y z
N MET A 1 36.25 21.56 1.18
CA MET A 1 35.55 20.28 0.93
C MET A 1 34.46 20.47 -0.13
N LEU A 2 33.26 20.99 0.16
CA LEU A 2 32.21 21.20 -0.86
C LEU A 2 32.57 22.21 -1.96
N ASN A 3 33.30 23.28 -1.64
CA ASN A 3 33.80 24.22 -2.66
C ASN A 3 35.09 23.75 -3.34
N SER A 4 35.71 22.69 -2.83
CA SER A 4 36.96 22.13 -3.34
C SER A 4 36.72 21.09 -4.42
N ASP A 5 35.59 20.37 -4.33
CA ASP A 5 35.15 19.39 -5.32
C ASP A 5 33.80 19.81 -5.92
N ARG A 6 33.84 20.25 -7.18
CA ARG A 6 32.67 20.72 -7.92
C ARG A 6 31.67 19.59 -8.17
N SER A 7 32.13 18.35 -8.36
CA SER A 7 31.28 17.20 -8.65
C SER A 7 30.44 16.82 -7.43
N VAL A 8 31.07 16.77 -6.23
CA VAL A 8 30.37 16.51 -4.97
C VAL A 8 29.30 17.57 -4.71
N ARG A 9 29.61 18.85 -4.95
CA ARG A 9 28.65 19.94 -4.78
C ARG A 9 27.46 19.81 -5.74
N GLU A 10 27.72 19.54 -7.01
CA GLU A 10 26.66 19.38 -8.03
C GLU A 10 25.76 18.17 -7.72
N GLN A 11 26.36 17.04 -7.31
CA GLN A 11 25.61 15.85 -6.89
C GLN A 11 24.76 16.12 -5.64
N PHE A 12 25.34 16.76 -4.62
CA PHE A 12 24.61 17.11 -3.39
C PHE A 12 23.45 18.06 -3.69
N SER A 13 23.67 19.15 -4.43
CA SER A 13 22.61 20.08 -4.81
C SER A 13 21.50 19.41 -5.62
N ALA A 14 21.85 18.48 -6.53
CA ALA A 14 20.87 17.72 -7.30
C ALA A 14 19.98 16.82 -6.42
N GLN A 15 20.53 16.20 -5.37
CA GLN A 15 19.71 15.43 -4.41
C GLN A 15 18.81 16.33 -3.57
N MET A 16 19.33 17.46 -3.08
CA MET A 16 18.56 18.40 -2.26
C MET A 16 17.36 19.00 -3.03
N THR A 17 17.48 19.19 -4.34
CA THR A 17 16.42 19.78 -5.18
C THR A 17 15.21 18.85 -5.35
N LYS A 18 15.40 17.54 -5.16
CA LYS A 18 14.34 16.53 -5.31
C LYS A 18 13.55 16.30 -4.02
N MET A 19 14.00 16.85 -2.90
CA MET A 19 13.36 16.61 -1.61
C MET A 19 12.03 17.36 -1.50
N PRO A 20 10.97 16.70 -1.02
CA PRO A 20 9.74 17.38 -0.69
C PRO A 20 9.94 18.24 0.58
N ASP A 21 8.99 19.14 0.83
CA ASP A 21 8.88 19.87 2.10
C ASP A 21 8.51 18.89 3.23
N LEU A 22 9.52 18.22 3.78
CA LEU A 22 9.38 17.22 4.83
C LEU A 22 8.81 17.84 6.12
N GLU A 23 9.19 19.07 6.47
CA GLU A 23 8.68 19.74 7.67
C GLU A 23 7.16 19.88 7.62
N ARG A 24 6.63 20.35 6.48
CA ARG A 24 5.19 20.44 6.28
C ARG A 24 4.51 19.08 6.26
N LEU A 25 5.13 18.07 5.64
CA LEU A 25 4.54 16.73 5.56
C LEU A 25 4.51 16.03 6.93
N ILE A 26 5.59 16.13 7.71
CA ILE A 26 5.66 15.63 9.10
C ILE A 26 4.59 16.29 9.96
N SER A 27 4.39 17.60 9.80
CA SER A 27 3.32 18.32 10.50
C SER A 27 1.92 17.74 10.19
N ARG A 28 1.67 17.32 8.94
CA ARG A 28 0.39 16.66 8.57
C ARG A 28 0.26 15.27 9.17
N ILE A 29 1.36 14.52 9.28
CA ILE A 29 1.38 13.21 9.94
C ILE A 29 0.98 13.37 11.41
N HIS A 30 1.63 14.30 12.13
CA HIS A 30 1.29 14.56 13.54
C HIS A 30 -0.15 15.05 13.75
N ALA A 31 -0.70 15.80 12.78
CA ALA A 31 -2.09 16.23 12.82
C ALA A 31 -3.10 15.13 12.39
N GLY A 32 -2.64 13.94 11.99
CA GLY A 32 -3.51 12.84 11.57
C GLY A 32 -4.22 13.06 10.22
N VAL A 33 -3.77 14.02 9.42
CA VAL A 33 -4.39 14.41 8.13
C VAL A 33 -3.51 14.08 6.92
N CYS A 34 -2.47 13.28 7.13
CA CYS A 34 -1.59 12.84 6.05
C CYS A 34 -2.30 11.83 5.14
N ARG A 35 -2.23 12.07 3.83
CA ARG A 35 -2.76 11.14 2.83
C ARG A 35 -1.74 10.03 2.54
N PRO A 36 -2.18 8.86 2.06
CA PRO A 36 -1.24 7.75 1.80
C PRO A 36 -0.13 8.10 0.81
N ASP A 37 -0.44 8.84 -0.26
CA ASP A 37 0.55 9.28 -1.25
C ASP A 37 1.54 10.32 -0.67
N ASP A 38 1.08 11.16 0.26
CA ASP A 38 1.93 12.12 0.98
C ASP A 38 2.83 11.40 1.98
N PHE A 39 2.36 10.34 2.64
CA PHE A 39 3.17 9.52 3.53
C PHE A 39 4.29 8.79 2.78
N VAL A 40 4.01 8.25 1.59
CA VAL A 40 5.05 7.66 0.73
C VAL A 40 6.13 8.69 0.37
N LYS A 41 5.76 9.94 0.05
CA LYS A 41 6.74 11.01 -0.21
C LYS A 41 7.62 11.32 1.00
N VAL A 42 7.08 11.21 2.21
CA VAL A 42 7.87 11.37 3.44
C VAL A 42 8.93 10.28 3.55
N LEU A 43 8.53 9.01 3.36
CA LEU A 43 9.47 7.89 3.37
C LEU A 43 10.55 8.04 2.29
N GLU A 44 10.14 8.33 1.05
CA GLU A 44 11.07 8.59 -0.07
C GLU A 44 12.02 9.76 0.25
N GLY A 45 11.54 10.81 0.92
CA GLY A 45 12.38 11.94 1.34
C GLY A 45 13.41 11.58 2.41
N PHE A 46 13.05 10.77 3.41
CA PHE A 46 14.01 10.30 4.41
C PHE A 46 15.02 9.29 3.84
N GLU A 47 14.58 8.40 2.94
CA GLU A 47 15.47 7.51 2.18
C GLU A 47 16.48 8.31 1.33
N GLN A 48 16.03 9.41 0.72
CA GLN A 48 16.88 10.33 -0.02
C GLN A 48 17.89 11.07 0.88
N ILE A 49 17.50 11.44 2.11
CA ILE A 49 18.43 12.04 3.09
C ILE A 49 19.51 11.02 3.45
N GLU A 50 19.15 9.79 3.79
CA GLU A 50 20.09 8.72 4.16
C GLU A 50 21.11 8.45 3.03
N TYR A 51 20.62 8.36 1.79
CA TYR A 51 21.49 8.23 0.62
C TYR A 51 22.45 9.43 0.46
N THR A 52 21.95 10.65 0.68
CA THR A 52 22.76 11.87 0.53
C THR A 52 23.84 11.97 1.62
N MET A 53 23.51 11.56 2.85
CA MET A 53 24.45 11.58 3.97
C MET A 53 25.51 10.49 3.85
N SER A 54 25.14 9.28 3.40
CA SER A 54 26.12 8.22 3.11
C SER A 54 27.08 8.61 1.99
N LEU A 55 26.58 9.28 0.93
CA LEU A 55 27.42 9.88 -0.09
C LEU A 55 28.40 10.86 0.56
N LEU A 56 27.92 11.90 1.24
CA LEU A 56 28.81 12.90 1.87
C LEU A 56 29.82 12.30 2.86
N GLY A 57 29.44 11.25 3.60
CA GLY A 57 30.32 10.52 4.51
C GLY A 57 31.47 9.82 3.79
N ALA A 58 31.23 9.26 2.60
CA ALA A 58 32.27 8.61 1.78
C ALA A 58 33.34 9.58 1.26
N TRP A 59 32.98 10.85 1.07
CA TRP A 59 33.92 11.92 0.69
C TRP A 59 34.48 12.66 1.90
N GLY A 60 33.99 12.32 3.11
CA GLY A 60 34.31 12.85 4.43
C GLY A 60 35.79 12.78 4.82
N GLY A 61 36.19 13.60 5.81
CA GLY A 61 37.56 13.56 6.35
C GLY A 61 38.05 14.85 7.00
N GLY A 62 37.18 15.82 7.24
CA GLY A 62 37.52 17.11 7.85
C GLY A 62 37.14 17.21 9.34
N LYS A 63 37.46 18.37 9.95
CA LYS A 63 36.91 18.82 11.25
C LYS A 63 35.94 20.00 11.07
N GLY A 64 35.22 20.03 9.95
CA GLY A 64 34.35 21.14 9.58
C GLY A 64 32.96 21.06 10.23
N LEU A 65 32.14 22.09 9.98
CA LEU A 65 30.73 22.07 10.38
C LEU A 65 29.95 20.92 9.72
N VAL A 66 30.25 20.61 8.45
CA VAL A 66 29.60 19.52 7.70
C VAL A 66 29.89 18.16 8.35
N ASP A 67 31.14 17.88 8.73
CA ASP A 67 31.51 16.63 9.41
C ASP A 67 30.77 16.47 10.76
N ARG A 68 30.58 17.57 11.50
CA ARG A 68 29.78 17.57 12.74
C ARG A 68 28.31 17.28 12.49
N LEU A 69 27.72 17.88 11.44
CA LEU A 69 26.34 17.63 11.07
C LEU A 69 26.11 16.19 10.64
N LEU A 70 27.01 15.63 9.81
CA LEU A 70 26.98 14.22 9.42
C LEU A 70 27.09 13.30 10.64
N SER A 71 27.99 13.62 11.58
CA SER A 71 28.17 12.83 12.81
C SER A 71 26.98 12.91 13.77
N SER A 72 26.16 13.97 13.67
CA SER A 72 24.94 14.13 14.48
C SER A 72 23.70 13.50 13.86
N MET A 73 23.79 13.03 12.62
CA MET A 73 22.66 12.44 11.91
C MET A 73 22.28 11.10 12.56
N PRO A 74 20.99 10.88 12.90
CA PRO A 74 20.54 9.58 13.37
C PRO A 74 20.63 8.55 12.23
N ASN A 75 20.84 7.28 12.60
CA ASN A 75 20.72 6.19 11.65
C ASN A 75 19.25 6.02 11.23
N LEU A 76 18.93 6.28 9.96
CA LEU A 76 17.57 6.14 9.44
C LEU A 76 17.29 4.75 8.86
N ASP A 77 18.30 3.91 8.63
CA ASP A 77 18.10 2.60 8.01
C ASP A 77 17.16 1.69 8.83
N GLU A 78 17.35 1.67 10.15
CA GLU A 78 16.52 0.88 11.06
C GLU A 78 15.04 1.31 11.00
N PRO A 79 14.66 2.57 11.28
CA PRO A 79 13.27 2.98 11.23
C PRO A 79 12.67 2.89 9.81
N LEU A 80 13.45 3.15 8.75
CA LEU A 80 12.95 3.04 7.38
C LEU A 80 12.76 1.59 6.92
N SER A 81 13.53 0.64 7.46
CA SER A 81 13.46 -0.77 7.08
C SER A 81 12.07 -1.37 7.33
N TYR A 82 11.46 -1.06 8.48
CA TYR A 82 10.09 -1.47 8.81
C TYR A 82 9.09 -1.01 7.74
N TRP A 83 9.17 0.26 7.36
CA TRP A 83 8.26 0.87 6.38
C TRP A 83 8.48 0.41 4.94
N LYS A 84 9.52 -0.37 4.64
CA LYS A 84 9.69 -0.99 3.32
C LYS A 84 8.72 -2.15 3.10
N THR A 85 8.30 -2.82 4.17
CA THR A 85 7.45 -4.02 4.11
C THR A 85 6.15 -3.87 4.89
N ALA A 86 5.89 -2.72 5.53
CA ALA A 86 4.70 -2.55 6.34
C ALA A 86 3.40 -2.43 5.53
N PHE A 87 3.46 -1.98 4.28
CA PHE A 87 2.28 -1.79 3.43
C PHE A 87 2.64 -1.75 1.94
N ASP A 88 1.62 -1.93 1.09
CA ASP A 88 1.75 -1.81 -0.37
C ASP A 88 1.97 -0.34 -0.78
N ARG A 89 3.24 0.05 -0.95
CA ARG A 89 3.64 1.40 -1.35
C ARG A 89 3.07 1.81 -2.72
N MET A 90 2.87 0.87 -3.64
CA MET A 90 2.36 1.16 -4.98
C MET A 90 0.89 1.55 -4.93
N LYS A 91 0.08 0.83 -4.16
CA LYS A 91 -1.34 1.18 -3.95
C LYS A 91 -1.50 2.43 -3.10
N ALA A 92 -0.64 2.67 -2.12
CA ALA A 92 -0.64 3.93 -1.37
C ALA A 92 -0.37 5.13 -2.29
N LYS A 93 0.56 4.99 -3.25
CA LYS A 93 0.94 6.05 -4.20
C LYS A 93 -0.11 6.29 -5.29
N ASN A 94 -0.61 5.21 -5.90
CA ASN A 94 -1.48 5.30 -7.08
C ASN A 94 -2.97 5.39 -6.71
N ASP A 95 -3.40 4.57 -5.75
CA ASP A 95 -4.81 4.38 -5.41
C ASP A 95 -5.19 5.14 -4.13
N ARG A 96 -4.21 5.79 -3.48
CA ARG A 96 -4.36 6.47 -2.18
C ARG A 96 -4.99 5.55 -1.13
N MET A 97 -4.55 4.30 -1.11
CA MET A 97 -5.06 3.28 -0.20
C MET A 97 -3.93 2.68 0.60
N PHE A 98 -4.05 2.71 1.93
CA PHE A 98 -3.16 1.95 2.80
C PHE A 98 -3.65 0.51 2.87
N LEU A 99 -2.84 -0.39 2.31
CA LEU A 99 -3.05 -1.81 2.45
C LEU A 99 -1.86 -2.38 3.22
N PRO A 100 -2.04 -2.71 4.51
CA PRO A 100 -0.98 -3.31 5.29
C PRO A 100 -0.61 -4.67 4.69
N GLU A 101 0.67 -5.01 4.80
CA GLU A 101 1.12 -6.38 4.51
C GLU A 101 0.72 -7.31 5.65
N ARG A 102 0.65 -8.61 5.35
CA ARG A 102 0.28 -9.61 6.35
C ARG A 102 1.26 -9.62 7.52
N GLY A 103 0.76 -9.66 8.75
CA GLY A 103 1.51 -9.62 10.00
C GLY A 103 1.74 -8.22 10.54
N ILE A 104 1.28 -7.18 9.85
CA ILE A 104 1.37 -5.78 10.32
C ILE A 104 0.16 -5.42 11.16
N GLU A 105 -1.04 -5.87 10.76
CA GLU A 105 -2.27 -5.63 11.49
C GLU A 105 -3.14 -6.89 11.53
N GLU A 106 -3.18 -7.53 12.70
CA GLU A 106 -3.85 -8.82 12.92
C GLU A 106 -5.35 -8.74 12.62
N ASP A 107 -6.03 -7.70 13.10
CA ASP A 107 -7.47 -7.48 12.83
C ASP A 107 -7.77 -7.37 11.32
N PHE A 108 -6.87 -6.73 10.57
CA PHE A 108 -7.02 -6.64 9.12
C PHE A 108 -6.84 -8.00 8.46
N ASP A 109 -5.80 -8.75 8.85
CA ASP A 109 -5.52 -10.08 8.32
C ASP A 109 -6.65 -11.06 8.60
N GLU A 110 -7.15 -11.09 9.84
CA GLU A 110 -8.30 -11.91 10.23
C GLU A 110 -9.53 -11.57 9.41
N SER A 111 -9.77 -10.27 9.16
CA SER A 111 -10.89 -9.84 8.32
C SER A 111 -10.76 -10.34 6.87
N GLN A 112 -9.55 -10.31 6.31
CA GLN A 112 -9.28 -10.81 4.95
C GLN A 112 -9.46 -12.33 4.87
N ASP A 113 -8.94 -13.06 5.85
CA ASP A 113 -9.09 -14.51 5.95
C ASP A 113 -10.57 -14.89 6.08
N ARG A 114 -11.34 -14.17 6.91
CA ARG A 114 -12.77 -14.38 7.06
C ARG A 114 -13.55 -14.14 5.77
N ILE A 115 -13.20 -13.10 5.01
CA ILE A 115 -13.80 -12.84 3.69
C ILE A 115 -13.48 -14.00 2.72
N ALA A 116 -12.26 -14.51 2.72
CA ALA A 116 -11.85 -15.62 1.86
C ALA A 116 -12.61 -16.91 2.21
N GLU A 117 -12.80 -17.20 3.49
CA GLU A 117 -13.62 -18.32 3.96
C GLU A 117 -15.07 -18.22 3.47
N ILE A 118 -15.70 -17.06 3.66
CA ILE A 118 -17.09 -16.83 3.22
C ILE A 118 -17.21 -17.03 1.71
N LYS A 119 -16.25 -16.51 0.91
CA LYS A 119 -16.22 -16.72 -0.54
C LYS A 119 -16.06 -18.20 -0.91
N LYS A 120 -15.23 -18.95 -0.18
CA LYS A 120 -15.08 -20.40 -0.38
C LYS A 120 -16.38 -21.15 -0.09
N ASP A 121 -17.07 -20.79 0.99
CA ASP A 121 -18.35 -21.41 1.36
C ASP A 121 -19.46 -21.05 0.38
N LEU A 122 -19.48 -19.81 -0.13
CA LEU A 122 -20.33 -19.43 -1.26
C LEU A 122 -20.04 -20.30 -2.49
N GLY A 123 -18.77 -20.52 -2.84
CA GLY A 123 -18.39 -21.41 -3.93
C GLY A 123 -18.92 -22.84 -3.76
N LYS A 124 -18.79 -23.42 -2.56
CA LYS A 124 -19.36 -24.74 -2.24
C LYS A 124 -20.88 -24.75 -2.37
N LEU A 125 -21.54 -23.68 -1.91
CA LEU A 125 -22.99 -23.53 -2.03
C LEU A 125 -23.42 -23.49 -3.50
N LEU A 126 -22.69 -22.76 -4.35
CA LEU A 126 -22.94 -22.70 -5.79
C LEU A 126 -22.84 -24.07 -6.45
N GLU A 127 -21.79 -24.83 -6.16
CA GLU A 127 -21.63 -26.19 -6.69
C GLU A 127 -22.75 -27.14 -6.23
N LYS A 128 -23.16 -27.03 -4.97
CA LYS A 128 -24.34 -27.74 -4.45
C LYS A 128 -25.60 -27.37 -5.24
N LYS A 129 -25.82 -26.08 -5.52
CA LYS A 129 -26.97 -25.61 -6.32
C LYS A 129 -26.91 -26.04 -7.79
N LYS A 130 -25.72 -26.09 -8.40
CA LYS A 130 -25.52 -26.66 -9.75
C LYS A 130 -25.95 -28.11 -9.81
N ALA A 131 -25.58 -28.91 -8.80
CA ALA A 131 -25.97 -30.31 -8.71
C ALA A 131 -27.49 -30.47 -8.49
N GLU A 132 -28.07 -29.73 -7.55
CA GLU A 132 -29.51 -29.77 -7.24
C GLU A 132 -30.38 -29.38 -8.45
N LEU A 133 -29.99 -28.33 -9.17
CA LEU A 133 -30.74 -27.82 -10.33
C LEU A 133 -30.33 -28.47 -11.65
N LYS A 134 -29.37 -29.40 -11.63
CA LYS A 134 -28.77 -30.05 -12.81
C LYS A 134 -28.31 -29.03 -13.86
N CYS A 135 -27.84 -27.87 -13.42
CA CYS A 135 -27.51 -26.72 -14.27
C CYS A 135 -26.08 -26.28 -13.98
N LYS A 136 -25.16 -26.64 -14.88
CA LYS A 136 -23.72 -26.33 -14.71
C LYS A 136 -23.38 -24.85 -14.94
N THR A 137 -24.25 -24.12 -15.65
CA THR A 137 -24.03 -22.72 -16.03
C THR A 137 -24.41 -21.72 -14.95
N LEU A 138 -24.90 -22.17 -13.78
CA LEU A 138 -25.16 -21.27 -12.66
C LEU A 138 -23.87 -20.58 -12.24
N LYS A 139 -23.95 -19.27 -12.00
CA LYS A 139 -22.84 -18.47 -11.49
C LYS A 139 -23.38 -17.43 -10.52
N PHE A 140 -22.49 -16.95 -9.66
CA PHE A 140 -22.78 -15.71 -8.95
C PHE A 140 -22.54 -14.52 -9.88
N THR A 141 -23.42 -13.53 -9.78
CA THR A 141 -23.35 -12.26 -10.50
C THR A 141 -23.75 -11.13 -9.56
N ASP A 142 -23.29 -9.92 -9.88
CA ASP A 142 -23.58 -8.72 -9.10
C ASP A 142 -24.43 -7.78 -9.96
N ILE A 143 -25.57 -7.33 -9.43
CA ILE A 143 -26.49 -6.40 -10.10
C ILE A 143 -26.58 -5.13 -9.26
N GLY A 144 -25.85 -4.09 -9.66
CA GLY A 144 -25.81 -2.82 -8.96
C GLY A 144 -25.25 -2.97 -7.55
N LYS A 145 -26.09 -2.73 -6.53
CA LYS A 145 -25.71 -2.86 -5.10
C LYS A 145 -25.97 -4.26 -4.53
N GLU A 146 -26.63 -5.13 -5.30
CA GLU A 146 -26.95 -6.48 -4.87
C GLU A 146 -25.89 -7.45 -5.41
N ILE A 147 -25.05 -7.94 -4.52
CA ILE A 147 -23.93 -8.81 -4.84
C ILE A 147 -24.26 -10.29 -4.59
N PHE A 148 -23.55 -11.19 -5.26
CA PHE A 148 -23.68 -12.65 -5.13
C PHE A 148 -25.09 -13.20 -5.41
N GLN A 149 -25.79 -12.65 -6.40
CA GLN A 149 -27.03 -13.25 -6.91
C GLN A 149 -26.74 -14.49 -7.78
N ILE A 150 -27.62 -15.48 -7.76
CA ILE A 150 -27.49 -16.65 -8.65
C ILE A 150 -28.14 -16.35 -10.00
N GLU A 151 -27.32 -16.30 -11.05
CA GLU A 151 -27.79 -16.21 -12.43
C GLU A 151 -28.08 -17.62 -12.98
N ALA A 152 -29.28 -17.83 -13.51
CA ALA A 152 -29.72 -19.10 -14.08
C ALA A 152 -30.36 -18.89 -15.47
N PRO A 153 -30.18 -19.82 -16.43
CA PRO A 153 -30.89 -19.79 -17.70
C PRO A 153 -32.40 -19.88 -17.50
N LYS A 154 -33.18 -19.18 -18.34
CA LYS A 154 -34.66 -19.18 -18.30
C LYS A 154 -35.29 -20.59 -18.42
N SER A 155 -34.58 -21.53 -19.04
CA SER A 155 -35.00 -22.94 -19.15
C SER A 155 -34.83 -23.75 -17.87
N THR A 156 -34.08 -23.25 -16.88
CA THR A 156 -33.82 -23.95 -15.61
C THR A 156 -34.99 -23.73 -14.66
N LYS A 157 -35.59 -24.82 -14.17
CA LYS A 157 -36.61 -24.72 -13.12
C LYS A 157 -35.94 -24.45 -11.77
N VAL A 158 -36.11 -23.24 -11.25
CA VAL A 158 -35.64 -22.85 -9.91
C VAL A 158 -36.70 -23.17 -8.85
N PRO A 159 -36.30 -23.35 -7.57
CA PRO A 159 -37.25 -23.62 -6.49
C PRO A 159 -38.21 -22.45 -6.28
N SER A 160 -39.48 -22.74 -5.95
CA SER A 160 -40.49 -21.71 -5.67
C SER A 160 -40.17 -20.86 -4.43
N SER A 161 -39.27 -21.32 -3.56
CA SER A 161 -38.79 -20.56 -2.40
C SER A 161 -37.78 -19.46 -2.76
N TRP A 162 -37.31 -19.41 -4.00
CA TRP A 162 -36.38 -18.37 -4.46
C TRP A 162 -37.15 -17.14 -4.89
N ARG A 163 -36.59 -15.96 -4.59
CA ARG A 163 -37.09 -14.69 -5.10
C ARG A 163 -36.36 -14.35 -6.39
N GLN A 164 -37.13 -14.14 -7.46
CA GLN A 164 -36.58 -13.59 -8.69
C GLN A 164 -36.29 -12.09 -8.48
N MET A 165 -35.03 -11.70 -8.64
CA MET A 165 -34.60 -10.31 -8.48
C MET A 165 -34.64 -9.55 -9.82
N SER A 166 -34.29 -10.23 -10.91
CA SER A 166 -34.28 -9.68 -12.26
C SER A 166 -34.58 -10.79 -13.29
N ALA A 167 -34.93 -10.39 -14.51
CA ALA A 167 -34.93 -11.27 -15.68
C ALA A 167 -34.55 -10.46 -16.91
N THR A 168 -33.83 -11.11 -17.83
CA THR A 168 -33.44 -10.56 -19.12
C THR A 168 -33.70 -11.61 -20.20
#